data_AF-A0A2D7WCV4-F1
#
_entry.id   AF-A0A2D7WCV4-F1
#
_cell.length_a   1.000
_cell.length_b   1.000
_cell.length_c   1.000
_cell.angle_alpha   90.00
_cell.angle_beta   90.00
_cell.angle_gamma   90.00
#
_symmetry.space_group_name_H-M   'P 1'
#
loop_
_entity.id
_entity.type
_entity.pdbx_description
1 polymer ?
#
loop_
_entity_poly.entity_id
_entity_poly.type
_entity_poly.pdbx_seq_one_letter_code
_entity_poly.pdbx_strand_id
1 'polypeptide(L)'
;MIRSPLFFLILLIATHTNAKDWSHQVNKDFVTVTPSSMTYTDRSLCTGPKGSIQVLAEYTTPKKSGVSRDFLIMVGVTLSSQFVNKLVDGVEDKASCKTIDSTIGNPDIQISATLTSTGIQTTVKNASGEINSSHTSLWSNFPM
;
A
#
# COMPACT_ATOMS: atom_id res chain seq x y z
N MET A 1 16.13 48.29 13.00
CA MET A 1 14.83 47.97 12.33
C MET A 1 15.15 47.63 10.87
N ILE A 2 15.51 46.37 10.59
CA ILE A 2 16.01 45.97 9.26
C ILE A 2 14.81 45.74 8.34
N ARG A 3 14.52 46.73 7.49
CA ARG A 3 13.51 46.65 6.42
C ARG A 3 14.20 46.32 5.09
N SER A 4 14.81 45.14 4.99
CA SER A 4 15.40 44.68 3.73
C SER A 4 14.48 43.66 3.07
N PRO A 5 13.69 44.05 2.05
CA PRO A 5 12.79 43.13 1.34
C PRO A 5 13.55 41.99 0.63
N LEU A 6 14.85 42.18 0.40
CA LEU A 6 15.74 41.15 -0.16
C LEU A 6 15.89 39.92 0.76
N PHE A 7 15.84 40.12 2.09
CA PHE A 7 15.98 39.03 3.06
C PHE A 7 14.75 38.11 3.06
N PHE A 8 13.56 38.67 2.83
CA PHE A 8 12.31 37.91 2.72
C PHE A 8 12.27 37.08 1.42
N LEU A 9 12.83 37.59 0.32
CA LEU A 9 12.87 36.87 -0.95
C LEU A 9 13.80 35.65 -0.90
N ILE A 10 14.94 35.76 -0.21
CA ILE A 10 15.91 34.66 -0.05
C ILE A 10 15.33 33.53 0.81
N LEU A 11 14.55 33.86 1.85
CA LEU A 11 13.84 32.87 2.68
C LEU A 11 12.80 32.07 1.90
N LEU A 12 12.09 32.69 0.96
CA LEU A 12 11.09 32.00 0.13
C LEU A 12 11.75 31.02 -0.85
N ILE A 13 12.88 31.39 -1.47
CA ILE A 13 13.57 30.52 -2.44
C ILE A 13 14.19 29.29 -1.75
N ALA A 14 14.66 29.42 -0.51
CA ALA A 14 15.24 28.32 0.27
C ALA A 14 14.24 27.22 0.68
N THR A 15 12.93 27.53 0.70
CA THR A 15 11.90 26.52 1.02
C THR A 15 11.53 25.60 -0.15
N HIS A 16 11.87 25.97 -1.38
CA HIS A 16 11.50 25.17 -2.57
C HIS A 16 12.43 23.98 -2.84
N THR A 17 13.67 24.01 -2.34
CA THR A 17 14.64 22.92 -2.59
C THR A 17 14.39 21.70 -1.70
N ASN A 18 13.89 21.89 -0.47
CA ASN A 18 13.60 20.78 0.45
C ASN A 18 12.22 20.13 0.22
N ALA A 19 11.33 20.80 -0.52
CA ALA A 19 9.98 20.28 -0.79
C ALA A 19 9.93 19.22 -1.92
N LYS A 20 11.03 19.00 -2.67
CA LYS A 20 11.08 17.96 -3.71
C LYS A 20 11.61 16.61 -3.20
N ASP A 21 12.43 16.61 -2.15
CA ASP A 21 13.06 15.39 -1.66
C ASP A 21 12.17 14.58 -0.71
N TRP A 22 11.29 15.21 0.07
CA TRP A 22 10.40 14.46 0.98
C TRP A 22 9.39 13.60 0.21
N SER A 23 8.77 14.09 -0.87
CA SER A 23 7.84 13.28 -1.65
C SER A 23 8.57 12.15 -2.39
N HIS A 24 9.81 12.38 -2.81
CA HIS A 24 10.63 11.34 -3.44
C HIS A 24 11.14 10.31 -2.42
N GLN A 25 11.45 10.70 -1.18
CA GLN A 25 11.83 9.78 -0.10
C GLN A 25 10.63 9.01 0.45
N VAL A 26 9.53 9.69 0.78
CA VAL A 26 8.28 9.06 1.26
C VAL A 26 7.76 8.06 0.24
N ASN A 27 7.79 8.37 -1.06
CA ASN A 27 7.31 7.41 -2.05
C ASN A 27 8.26 6.21 -2.22
N LYS A 28 9.58 6.40 -2.08
CA LYS A 28 10.60 5.35 -2.34
C LYS A 28 10.46 4.14 -1.42
N ASP A 29 9.89 4.31 -0.23
CA ASP A 29 9.85 3.25 0.78
C ASP A 29 8.63 2.33 0.69
N PHE A 30 7.58 2.69 -0.05
CA PHE A 30 6.36 1.87 -0.13
C PHE A 30 6.31 0.94 -1.36
N VAL A 31 7.03 1.27 -2.43
CA VAL A 31 7.01 0.50 -3.68
C VAL A 31 8.41 0.05 -4.05
N THR A 32 8.62 -1.26 -4.04
CA THR A 32 9.84 -1.89 -4.57
C THR A 32 9.75 -1.93 -6.09
N VAL A 33 10.75 -1.35 -6.77
CA VAL A 33 10.81 -1.32 -8.24
C VAL A 33 11.93 -2.22 -8.73
N THR A 34 11.59 -3.19 -9.56
CA THR A 34 12.55 -4.10 -10.22
C THR A 34 12.60 -3.81 -11.73
N PRO A 35 13.51 -4.44 -12.51
CA PRO A 35 13.50 -4.32 -13.97
C PRO A 35 12.20 -4.83 -14.61
N SER A 36 11.51 -5.78 -13.98
CA SER A 36 10.33 -6.44 -14.54
C SER A 36 8.99 -5.97 -13.93
N SER A 37 9.00 -5.44 -12.71
CA SER A 37 7.77 -5.14 -11.96
C SER A 37 7.91 -3.95 -11.00
N MET A 38 6.77 -3.52 -10.47
CA MET A 38 6.64 -2.66 -9.31
C MET A 38 5.75 -3.37 -8.29
N THR A 39 6.16 -3.39 -7.02
CA THR A 39 5.43 -4.06 -5.95
C THR A 39 5.23 -3.10 -4.78
N TYR A 40 3.97 -2.83 -4.45
CA TYR A 40 3.58 -2.18 -3.20
C TYR A 40 3.36 -3.26 -2.14
N THR A 41 3.94 -3.08 -0.96
CA THR A 41 3.81 -4.02 0.15
C THR A 41 3.25 -3.30 1.37
N ASP A 42 2.19 -3.85 1.92
CA ASP A 42 1.59 -3.42 3.18
C ASP A 42 1.62 -4.56 4.18
N ARG A 43 1.90 -4.23 5.44
CA ARG A 43 2.02 -5.20 6.52
C ARG A 43 1.28 -4.65 7.72
N SER A 44 0.34 -5.43 8.23
CA SER A 44 -0.52 -4.99 9.33
C SER A 44 -0.60 -6.04 10.42
N LEU A 45 -0.62 -5.60 11.68
CA LEU A 45 -0.95 -6.40 12.85
C LEU A 45 -2.33 -5.96 13.34
N CYS A 46 -3.30 -6.86 13.25
CA CYS A 46 -4.65 -6.66 13.76
C CYS A 46 -4.81 -7.41 15.08
N THR A 47 -5.09 -6.69 16.16
CA THR A 47 -5.32 -7.26 17.50
C THR A 47 -6.80 -7.18 17.85
N GLY A 48 -7.40 -8.30 18.22
CA GLY A 48 -8.77 -8.39 18.69
C GLY A 48 -8.92 -9.33 19.89
N PRO A 49 -10.16 -9.58 20.37
CA PRO A 49 -10.42 -10.39 21.56
C PRO A 49 -9.91 -11.83 21.47
N LYS A 50 -9.81 -12.37 20.24
CA LYS A 50 -9.39 -13.75 19.96
C LYS A 50 -7.89 -13.90 19.72
N GLY A 51 -7.12 -12.81 19.78
CA GLY A 51 -5.68 -12.80 19.53
C GLY A 51 -5.26 -11.76 18.50
N SER A 52 -4.00 -11.88 18.05
CA SER A 52 -3.46 -11.02 16.99
C SER A 52 -3.29 -11.80 15.69
N ILE A 53 -3.53 -11.12 14.57
CA ILE A 53 -3.41 -11.66 13.21
C ILE A 53 -2.46 -10.75 12.44
N GLN A 54 -1.44 -11.34 11.82
CA GLN A 54 -0.53 -10.67 10.89
C GLN A 54 -1.02 -10.80 9.46
N VAL A 55 -1.18 -9.67 8.79
CA VAL A 55 -1.59 -9.59 7.38
C VAL A 55 -0.42 -9.04 6.57
N LEU A 56 -0.03 -9.78 5.54
CA LEU A 56 0.90 -9.33 4.50
C LEU A 56 0.12 -9.14 3.21
N ALA A 57 0.15 -7.93 2.64
CA ALA A 57 -0.49 -7.64 1.37
C ALA A 57 0.54 -7.16 0.34
N GLU A 58 0.60 -7.83 -0.80
CA GLU A 58 1.56 -7.57 -1.87
C GLU A 58 0.82 -7.30 -3.18
N TYR A 59 0.95 -6.08 -3.68
CA TYR A 59 0.29 -5.63 -4.91
C TYR A 59 1.37 -5.40 -5.95
N THR A 60 1.36 -6.20 -7.01
CA THR A 60 2.40 -6.20 -8.04
C THR A 60 1.82 -5.80 -9.39
N THR A 61 2.56 -5.01 -10.15
CA THR A 61 2.27 -4.79 -11.57
C THR A 61 3.52 -5.00 -12.43
N PRO A 62 3.44 -5.71 -13.56
CA PRO A 62 4.54 -5.77 -14.54
C PRO A 62 4.82 -4.38 -15.09
N LYS A 63 6.09 -3.99 -15.29
CA LYS A 63 6.42 -2.67 -15.87
C LYS A 63 5.84 -2.43 -17.27
N LYS A 64 5.61 -3.51 -18.03
CA LYS A 64 5.01 -3.44 -19.37
C LYS A 64 3.48 -3.31 -19.37
N SER A 65 2.85 -3.33 -18.20
CA SER A 65 1.38 -3.32 -18.09
C SER A 65 0.75 -1.96 -18.38
N GLY A 66 1.53 -0.87 -18.43
CA GLY A 66 0.98 0.49 -18.55
C GLY A 66 0.37 1.05 -17.26
N VAL A 67 0.43 0.31 -16.15
CA VAL A 67 0.00 0.79 -14.83
C VAL A 67 1.07 1.69 -14.22
N SER A 68 0.68 2.90 -13.82
CA SER A 68 1.58 3.82 -13.13
C SER A 68 1.83 3.39 -11.68
N ARG A 69 2.95 3.85 -11.10
CA ARG A 69 3.25 3.66 -9.68
C ARG A 69 2.15 4.23 -8.78
N ASP A 70 1.66 5.42 -9.09
CA ASP A 70 0.67 6.11 -8.25
C ASP A 70 -0.67 5.36 -8.28
N PHE A 71 -1.05 4.82 -9.44
CA PHE A 71 -2.23 3.97 -9.55
C PHE A 71 -2.07 2.67 -8.75
N LEU A 72 -0.89 2.04 -8.80
CA LEU A 72 -0.58 0.87 -7.97
C LEU A 72 -0.74 1.17 -6.48
N ILE A 73 -0.19 2.29 -6.00
CA ILE A 73 -0.30 2.71 -4.60
C ILE A 73 -1.76 2.97 -4.24
N MET A 74 -2.50 3.72 -5.07
CA MET A 74 -3.91 4.04 -4.84
C MET A 74 -4.76 2.77 -4.70
N VAL A 75 -4.61 1.82 -5.63
CA VAL A 75 -5.35 0.55 -5.60
C VAL A 75 -4.90 -0.30 -4.40
N GLY A 76 -3.59 -0.38 -4.13
CA GLY A 76 -3.03 -1.12 -3.01
C GLY A 76 -3.57 -0.63 -1.66
N VAL A 77 -3.50 0.68 -1.40
CA VAL A 77 -4.02 1.31 -0.18
C VAL A 77 -5.53 1.08 -0.05
N THR A 78 -6.28 1.24 -1.15
CA THR A 78 -7.73 1.03 -1.15
C THR A 78 -8.09 -0.41 -0.79
N LEU A 79 -7.42 -1.39 -1.40
CA LEU A 79 -7.68 -2.81 -1.15
C LEU A 79 -7.23 -3.23 0.26
N SER A 80 -6.06 -2.77 0.72
CA SER A 80 -5.59 -2.99 2.08
C SER A 80 -6.60 -2.47 3.09
N SER A 81 -7.07 -1.24 2.92
CA SER A 81 -8.06 -0.63 3.81
C SER A 81 -9.39 -1.40 3.81
N GLN A 82 -9.90 -1.78 2.64
CA GLN A 82 -11.12 -2.59 2.56
C GLN A 82 -10.96 -3.95 3.22
N PHE A 83 -9.81 -4.60 3.07
CA PHE A 83 -9.56 -5.89 3.69
C PHE A 83 -9.46 -5.78 5.21
N VAL A 84 -8.69 -4.80 5.69
CA VAL A 84 -8.57 -4.50 7.12
C VAL A 84 -9.93 -4.18 7.73
N ASN A 85 -10.75 -3.35 7.08
CA ASN A 85 -12.10 -3.04 7.57
C ASN A 85 -12.97 -4.30 7.63
N LYS A 86 -12.96 -5.15 6.59
CA LYS A 86 -13.70 -6.42 6.62
C LYS A 86 -13.21 -7.37 7.71
N LEU A 87 -11.90 -7.39 8.00
CA LEU A 87 -11.36 -8.16 9.11
C LEU A 87 -11.83 -7.60 10.46
N VAL A 88 -11.78 -6.27 10.64
CA VAL A 88 -12.21 -5.60 11.87
C VAL A 88 -13.70 -5.79 12.11
N ASP A 89 -14.52 -5.55 11.09
CA ASP A 89 -15.98 -5.75 11.13
C ASP A 89 -16.35 -7.22 11.42
N GLY A 90 -15.54 -8.16 10.93
CA GLY A 90 -15.72 -9.60 11.17
C GLY A 90 -15.21 -10.10 12.53
N VAL A 91 -14.37 -9.34 13.24
CA VAL A 91 -13.66 -9.76 14.47
C VAL A 91 -14.22 -9.08 15.74
N GLU A 92 -15.42 -8.49 15.65
CA GLU A 92 -16.14 -7.74 16.71
C GLU A 92 -15.58 -6.32 16.94
N ASP A 93 -16.43 -5.43 17.46
CA ASP A 93 -16.32 -3.96 17.63
C ASP A 93 -15.04 -3.41 18.34
N LYS A 94 -14.03 -4.25 18.59
CA LYS A 94 -12.81 -3.92 19.34
C LYS A 94 -11.50 -4.29 18.64
N ALA A 95 -11.53 -4.76 17.39
CA ALA A 95 -10.30 -5.03 16.66
C ALA A 95 -9.59 -3.72 16.29
N SER A 96 -8.29 -3.62 16.59
CA SER A 96 -7.44 -2.50 16.19
C SER A 96 -6.32 -3.00 15.29
N CYS A 97 -6.11 -2.35 14.14
CA CYS A 97 -5.04 -2.69 13.22
C CYS A 97 -4.01 -1.56 13.15
N LYS A 98 -2.73 -1.93 13.09
CA LYS A 98 -1.62 -1.00 12.88
C LYS A 98 -0.68 -1.55 11.81
N THR A 99 -0.12 -0.66 11.00
CA THR A 99 0.96 -1.00 10.09
C THR A 99 2.23 -1.38 10.87
N ILE A 100 2.95 -2.38 10.40
CA ILE A 100 4.22 -2.86 10.98
C ILE A 100 5.31 -2.88 9.90
N ASP A 101 6.57 -2.70 10.28
CA ASP A 101 7.66 -2.65 9.30
C ASP A 101 7.94 -4.02 8.66
N SER A 102 7.84 -5.08 9.44
CA SER A 102 8.11 -6.47 9.04
C SER A 102 7.16 -7.45 9.73
N THR A 103 6.96 -8.62 9.11
CA THR A 103 6.23 -9.74 9.73
C THR A 103 7.16 -10.52 10.65
N ILE A 104 6.63 -11.00 11.77
CA ILE A 104 7.32 -11.93 12.67
C ILE A 104 6.94 -13.36 12.26
N GLY A 105 7.88 -14.09 11.68
CA GLY A 105 7.61 -15.43 11.14
C GLY A 105 6.72 -15.38 9.89
N ASN A 106 5.84 -16.38 9.73
CA ASN A 106 4.90 -16.43 8.62
C ASN A 106 3.67 -15.57 8.93
N PRO A 107 3.18 -14.75 7.98
CA PRO A 107 1.92 -14.04 8.16
C PRO A 107 0.76 -15.03 8.26
N ASP A 108 -0.23 -14.71 9.09
CA ASP A 108 -1.45 -15.51 9.24
C ASP A 108 -2.31 -15.46 7.97
N ILE A 109 -2.30 -14.31 7.30
CA ILE A 109 -3.00 -14.04 6.05
C ILE A 109 -2.04 -13.37 5.07
N GLN A 110 -1.93 -13.93 3.87
CA GLN A 110 -1.21 -13.30 2.77
C GLN A 110 -2.16 -12.97 1.63
N ILE A 111 -2.18 -11.71 1.23
CA ILE A 111 -2.92 -11.21 0.08
C ILE A 111 -1.91 -10.91 -1.01
N SER A 112 -2.16 -11.39 -2.21
CA SER A 112 -1.37 -11.04 -3.37
C SER A 112 -2.29 -10.56 -4.46
N ALA A 113 -2.00 -9.42 -5.07
CA ALA A 113 -2.73 -8.91 -6.22
C ALA A 113 -1.80 -8.60 -7.37
N THR A 114 -2.17 -9.04 -8.58
CA THR A 114 -1.48 -8.70 -9.82
C THR A 114 -2.35 -7.74 -10.61
N LEU A 115 -1.83 -6.54 -10.87
CA LEU A 115 -2.52 -5.49 -11.61
C LEU A 115 -1.95 -5.38 -13.03
N THR A 116 -2.83 -5.28 -14.01
CA THR A 116 -2.49 -5.04 -15.42
C THR A 116 -3.28 -3.85 -15.96
N SER A 117 -3.06 -3.45 -17.22
CA SER A 117 -3.94 -2.49 -17.91
C SER A 117 -5.37 -3.00 -18.12
N THR A 118 -5.63 -4.30 -17.96
CA THR A 118 -6.93 -4.91 -18.25
C THR A 118 -7.74 -5.22 -16.99
N GLY A 119 -7.07 -5.47 -15.87
CA GLY A 119 -7.75 -5.78 -14.63
C GLY A 119 -6.81 -6.07 -13.47
N ILE A 120 -7.39 -6.73 -12.47
CA ILE A 120 -6.72 -7.18 -11.26
C ILE A 120 -7.06 -8.64 -10.98
N GLN A 121 -6.05 -9.40 -10.59
CA GLN A 121 -6.23 -10.73 -10.03
C GLN A 121 -5.74 -10.73 -8.59
N THR A 122 -6.61 -11.05 -7.64
CA THR A 122 -6.30 -11.12 -6.21
C THR A 122 -6.32 -12.57 -5.75
N THR A 123 -5.41 -12.94 -4.87
CA THR A 123 -5.33 -14.26 -4.23
C THR A 123 -5.14 -14.06 -2.74
N VAL A 124 -5.84 -14.84 -1.92
CA VAL A 124 -5.69 -14.86 -0.47
C VAL A 124 -5.23 -16.24 -0.03
N LYS A 125 -4.17 -16.26 0.77
CA LYS A 125 -3.58 -17.47 1.35
C LYS A 125 -3.61 -17.41 2.88
N ASN A 126 -3.72 -18.56 3.50
CA ASN A 126 -3.56 -18.73 4.96
C ASN A 126 -2.07 -18.90 5.35
N ALA A 127 -1.83 -19.08 6.64
CA ALA A 127 -0.49 -19.31 7.21
C ALA A 127 0.24 -20.55 6.65
N SER A 128 -0.48 -21.58 6.18
CA SER A 128 0.13 -22.76 5.52
C SER A 128 0.49 -22.51 4.05
N GLY A 129 0.12 -21.35 3.50
CA GLY A 129 0.35 -20.99 2.10
C GLY A 129 -0.70 -21.55 1.14
N GLU A 130 -1.73 -22.23 1.66
CA GLU A 130 -2.84 -22.73 0.86
C GLU A 130 -3.70 -21.58 0.36
N ILE A 131 -4.11 -21.66 -0.90
CA ILE A 131 -4.98 -20.65 -1.52
C ILE A 131 -6.39 -20.86 -0.97
N ASN A 132 -6.85 -19.92 -0.14
CA ASN A 132 -8.23 -19.89 0.34
C ASN A 132 -9.17 -19.33 -0.73
N SER A 133 -8.71 -18.34 -1.51
CA SER A 133 -9.52 -17.73 -2.56
C SER A 133 -8.67 -17.10 -3.65
N SER A 134 -9.21 -17.06 -4.86
CA SER A 134 -8.66 -16.28 -5.98
C SER A 134 -9.81 -15.62 -6.75
N HIS A 135 -9.63 -14.37 -7.13
CA HIS A 135 -10.65 -13.59 -7.82
C HIS A 135 -9.99 -12.74 -8.91
N THR A 136 -10.59 -12.74 -10.09
CA THR A 136 -10.14 -11.92 -11.23
C THR A 136 -11.27 -10.97 -11.63
N SER A 137 -10.95 -9.69 -11.73
CA SER A 137 -11.87 -8.65 -12.16
C SER A 137 -11.24 -7.78 -13.23
N LEU A 138 -12.00 -7.46 -14.27
CA LEU A 138 -11.60 -6.52 -15.31
C LEU A 138 -11.92 -5.09 -14.86
N TRP A 139 -11.13 -4.11 -15.31
CA TRP A 139 -11.41 -2.70 -15.00
C TRP A 139 -12.78 -2.24 -15.54
N SER A 140 -13.22 -2.84 -16.66
CA SER A 140 -14.55 -2.59 -17.24
C SER A 140 -15.72 -2.96 -16.32
N ASN A 141 -15.47 -3.76 -15.28
CA ASN A 141 -16.51 -4.18 -14.33
C ASN A 141 -16.75 -3.14 -13.22
N PHE A 142 -15.88 -2.14 -13.11
CA PHE A 142 -16.02 -1.06 -12.13
C PHE A 142 -16.54 0.19 -12.86
N PRO A 143 -17.70 0.76 -12.47
CA PRO A 143 -18.11 2.06 -12.97
C PRO A 143 -17.10 3.08 -12.46
N MET A 144 -16.28 3.61 -13.39
CA MET A 144 -15.42 4.76 -13.15
C MET A 144 -16.23 6.05 -13.25
#